data_AF-A0A1F8DQK9-F1
#
_entry.id   AF-A0A1F8DQK9-F1
#
_cell.length_a   1.000
_cell.length_b   1.000
_cell.length_c   1.000
_cell.angle_alpha   90.00
_cell.angle_beta   90.00
_cell.angle_gamma   90.00
#
_symmetry.space_group_name_H-M   'P 1'
#
loop_
_entity.id
_entity.type
_entity.pdbx_description
1 polymer ?
#
loop_
_entity_poly.entity_id
_entity_poly.type
_entity_poly.pdbx_seq_one_letter_code
_entity_poly.pdbx_strand_id
1 'polypeptide(L)'
;MTFTKNLKQLLSPSKIQWTSHAKFKMAFYGLSESRVRRVLNTPLRVEEGIAERTGACMQPASYKFKDGKKSWSQEIWVMFTESSARHPELDSESKLRIISAWRYPGVTKPRAPLPESILAEIDEGLKS
;
A
#
# COMPACT_ATOMS: atom_id res chain seq x y z
N MET A 1 -0.09 -15.97 2.52
CA MET A 1 0.49 -15.38 3.76
C MET A 1 1.98 -15.01 3.65
N THR A 2 2.58 -14.97 2.45
CA THR A 2 4.03 -14.74 2.27
C THR A 2 4.41 -13.26 2.09
N PHE A 3 3.48 -12.43 1.60
CA PHE A 3 3.73 -11.04 1.19
C PHE A 3 4.12 -10.07 2.32
N THR A 4 3.51 -10.21 3.51
CA THR A 4 3.75 -9.29 4.64
C THR A 4 5.06 -9.53 5.40
N LYS A 5 5.63 -10.75 5.35
CA LYS A 5 6.88 -11.07 6.08
C LYS A 5 8.10 -10.37 5.47
N ASN A 6 8.10 -10.11 4.16
CA ASN A 6 9.21 -9.42 3.47
C ASN A 6 9.14 -7.90 3.58
N LEU A 7 7.97 -7.30 3.85
CA LEU A 7 7.80 -5.84 3.81
C LEU A 7 8.83 -5.13 4.71
N LYS A 8 9.00 -5.57 5.96
CA LYS A 8 9.91 -4.95 6.93
C LYS A 8 11.37 -4.91 6.46
N GLN A 9 11.83 -5.91 5.73
CA GLN A 9 13.20 -5.99 5.21
C GLN A 9 13.45 -5.00 4.06
N LEU A 10 12.38 -4.54 3.40
CA LEU A 10 12.41 -3.61 2.28
C LEU A 10 12.15 -2.15 2.67
N LEU A 11 11.91 -1.86 3.96
CA LEU A 11 11.62 -0.49 4.45
C LEU A 11 12.87 0.38 4.66
N SER A 12 14.07 -0.16 4.42
CA SER A 12 15.31 0.63 4.49
C SER A 12 15.28 1.75 3.44
N PRO A 13 15.87 2.94 3.73
CA PRO A 13 15.88 4.06 2.79
C PRO A 13 16.37 3.71 1.39
N SER A 14 17.41 2.88 1.27
CA SER A 14 18.00 2.44 0.01
C SER A 14 17.11 1.51 -0.82
N LYS A 15 16.15 0.82 -0.19
CA LYS A 15 15.28 -0.16 -0.86
C LYS A 15 13.92 0.40 -1.28
N ILE A 16 13.58 1.61 -0.87
CA ILE A 16 12.32 2.27 -1.27
C ILE A 16 12.52 3.09 -2.55
N GLN A 17 11.70 2.80 -3.56
CA GLN A 17 11.59 3.59 -4.78
C GLN A 17 10.26 4.35 -4.81
N TRP A 18 10.33 5.66 -5.07
CA TRP A 18 9.14 6.52 -5.17
C TRP A 18 8.81 6.80 -6.63
N THR A 19 7.62 6.41 -7.08
CA THR A 19 7.12 6.82 -8.40
C THR A 19 6.80 8.30 -8.43
N SER A 20 6.80 8.90 -9.63
CA SER A 20 6.37 10.31 -9.81
C SER A 20 4.93 10.53 -9.33
N HIS A 21 4.04 9.54 -9.54
CA HIS A 21 2.67 9.59 -9.06
C HIS A 21 2.59 9.65 -7.53
N ALA A 22 3.35 8.80 -6.83
CA ALA A 22 3.43 8.84 -5.37
C ALA A 22 3.92 10.20 -4.87
N LYS A 23 5.00 10.74 -5.44
CA LYS A 23 5.54 12.06 -5.07
C LYS A 23 4.50 13.18 -5.25
N PHE A 24 3.79 13.17 -6.37
CA PHE A 24 2.72 14.13 -6.64
C PHE A 24 1.59 14.05 -5.60
N LYS A 25 1.08 12.84 -5.33
CA LYS A 25 0.01 12.63 -4.35
C LYS A 25 0.46 13.00 -2.93
N MET A 26 1.70 12.70 -2.57
CA MET A 26 2.27 13.10 -1.30
C MET A 26 2.32 14.61 -1.13
N ALA A 27 2.76 15.35 -2.15
CA ALA A 27 2.73 16.81 -2.13
C ALA A 27 1.29 17.34 -1.98
N PHE A 28 0.36 16.81 -2.78
CA PHE A 28 -1.06 17.21 -2.74
C PHE A 28 -1.71 17.00 -1.36
N TYR A 29 -1.42 15.88 -0.68
CA TYR A 29 -2.01 15.56 0.62
C TYR A 29 -1.15 15.98 1.82
N GLY A 30 -0.04 16.69 1.61
CA GLY A 30 0.89 17.07 2.68
C GLY A 30 1.42 15.85 3.46
N LEU A 31 1.90 14.82 2.75
CA LEU A 31 2.46 13.60 3.33
C LEU A 31 3.98 13.60 3.14
N SER A 32 4.72 13.56 4.25
CA SER A 32 6.17 13.35 4.20
C SER A 32 6.53 11.89 3.91
N GLU A 33 7.72 11.65 3.38
CA GLU A 33 8.25 10.28 3.25
C GLU A 33 8.29 9.55 4.58
N SER A 34 8.65 10.24 5.67
CA SER A 34 8.65 9.66 7.02
C SER A 34 7.25 9.23 7.46
N ARG A 35 6.20 9.99 7.11
CA ARG A 35 4.81 9.63 7.42
C ARG A 35 4.38 8.40 6.62
N VAL A 36 4.74 8.32 5.35
CA VAL A 36 4.45 7.15 4.50
C VAL A 36 5.20 5.90 5.01
N ARG A 37 6.48 6.03 5.36
CA ARG A 37 7.27 4.94 5.97
C ARG A 37 6.65 4.44 7.27
N ARG A 38 6.08 5.32 8.11
CA ARG A 38 5.38 4.92 9.33
C ARG A 38 4.18 4.03 9.04
N VAL A 39 3.39 4.38 8.02
CA VAL A 39 2.24 3.57 7.56
C VAL A 39 2.69 2.17 7.14
N LEU A 40 3.80 2.07 6.41
CA LEU A 40 4.35 0.79 5.97
C LEU A 40 4.95 -0.04 7.12
N ASN A 41 5.56 0.60 8.12
CA ASN A 41 6.24 -0.09 9.22
C ASN A 41 5.27 -0.65 10.28
N THR A 42 4.18 0.08 10.56
CA THR A 42 3.26 -0.24 11.66
C THR A 42 1.79 -0.19 11.23
N PRO A 43 1.41 -0.74 10.06
CA PRO A 43 0.07 -0.60 9.52
C PRO A 43 -1.00 -1.08 10.51
N LEU A 44 -2.11 -0.35 10.59
CA LEU A 44 -3.30 -0.85 11.29
C LEU A 44 -4.02 -1.89 10.43
N ARG A 45 -3.96 -1.72 9.10
CA ARG A 45 -4.54 -2.66 8.13
C ARG A 45 -3.58 -2.86 6.96
N VAL A 46 -3.53 -4.09 6.48
CA VAL A 46 -2.86 -4.47 5.24
C VAL A 46 -3.88 -5.14 4.33
N GLU A 47 -3.94 -4.71 3.08
CA GLU A 47 -4.84 -5.25 2.05
C GLU A 47 -4.01 -5.72 0.85
N GLU A 48 -4.36 -6.88 0.31
CA GLU A 48 -3.77 -7.42 -0.91
C GLU A 48 -4.40 -6.74 -2.14
N GLY A 49 -3.56 -6.36 -3.09
CA GLY A 49 -3.99 -5.77 -4.35
C GLY A 49 -4.63 -6.81 -5.27
N ILE A 50 -5.46 -6.35 -6.20
CA ILE A 50 -6.01 -7.22 -7.26
C ILE A 50 -4.90 -7.58 -8.26
N ALA A 51 -4.04 -6.61 -8.59
CA ALA A 51 -2.86 -6.84 -9.39
C ALA A 51 -1.82 -7.62 -8.60
N GLU A 52 -1.11 -8.52 -9.28
CA GLU A 52 -0.07 -9.34 -8.67
C GLU A 52 0.99 -8.50 -7.95
N ARG A 53 1.50 -9.04 -6.82
CA ARG A 53 2.59 -8.45 -6.02
C ARG A 53 2.36 -7.00 -5.60
N THR A 54 1.10 -6.59 -5.57
CA THR A 54 0.69 -5.26 -5.16
C THR A 54 -0.05 -5.37 -3.84
N GLY A 55 0.16 -4.41 -2.95
CA GLY A 55 -0.56 -4.33 -1.69
C GLY A 55 -0.76 -2.88 -1.26
N ALA A 56 -1.62 -2.72 -0.27
CA ALA A 56 -1.88 -1.44 0.36
C ALA A 56 -1.82 -1.56 1.88
N CYS A 57 -1.18 -0.58 2.50
CA CYS A 57 -1.14 -0.42 3.95
C CYS A 57 -1.92 0.83 4.35
N MET A 58 -2.61 0.74 5.49
CA MET A 58 -3.37 1.86 6.05
C MET A 58 -3.04 2.09 7.52
N GLN A 59 -2.99 3.36 7.90
CA GLN A 59 -3.09 3.79 9.29
C GLN A 59 -4.04 4.99 9.42
N PRO A 60 -4.69 5.16 10.58
CA PRO A 60 -5.35 6.41 10.93
C PRO A 60 -4.39 7.60 10.88
N ALA A 61 -4.85 8.72 10.33
CA ALA A 61 -4.07 9.95 10.30
C ALA A 61 -3.76 10.43 11.74
N SER A 62 -4.78 10.39 12.60
CA SER A 62 -4.69 10.63 14.03
C SER A 62 -5.81 9.89 14.75
N TYR A 63 -5.52 9.42 15.96
CA TYR A 63 -6.53 8.84 16.84
C TYR A 63 -7.18 9.95 17.68
N LYS A 64 -8.48 9.83 17.89
CA LYS A 64 -9.28 10.58 18.86
C LYS A 64 -9.87 9.59 19.85
N PHE A 65 -10.01 10.00 21.11
CA PHE A 65 -10.75 9.23 22.09
C PHE A 65 -12.16 9.79 22.19
N LYS A 66 -13.16 8.91 22.00
CA LYS A 66 -14.56 9.23 22.21
C LYS A 66 -15.17 8.06 22.99
N ASP A 67 -15.78 8.36 24.13
CA ASP A 67 -16.44 7.37 24.99
C ASP A 67 -15.51 6.19 25.38
N GLY A 68 -14.24 6.49 25.70
CA GLY A 68 -13.22 5.49 26.06
C GLY A 68 -12.70 4.64 24.88
N LYS A 69 -13.18 4.87 23.65
CA LYS A 69 -12.79 4.12 22.45
C LYS A 69 -11.97 4.98 21.49
N LYS A 70 -10.99 4.35 20.82
CA LYS A 70 -10.22 4.97 19.74
C LYS A 70 -11.12 5.14 18.51
N SER A 71 -11.13 6.34 17.95
CA SER A 71 -11.85 6.71 16.72
C SER A 71 -10.95 7.57 15.83
N TRP A 72 -11.24 7.65 14.54
CA TRP A 72 -10.54 8.52 13.60
C TRP A 72 -11.50 8.99 12.51
N SER A 73 -11.18 10.14 11.91
CA SER A 73 -11.96 10.74 10.82
C SER A 73 -11.22 10.72 9.48
N GLN A 74 -9.96 10.27 9.47
CA GLN A 74 -9.12 10.23 8.28
C GLN A 74 -8.16 9.04 8.34
N GLU A 75 -7.95 8.43 7.19
CA GLU A 75 -6.96 7.37 6.99
C GLU A 75 -5.87 7.84 6.04
N ILE A 76 -4.67 7.30 6.21
CA ILE A 76 -3.57 7.44 5.28
C ILE A 76 -3.32 6.07 4.67
N TRP A 77 -3.42 6.02 3.36
CA TRP A 77 -3.24 4.83 2.56
C TRP A 77 -1.96 4.93 1.76
N VAL A 78 -1.26 3.80 1.64
CA VAL A 78 -0.03 3.67 0.88
C VAL A 78 -0.12 2.41 0.05
N MET A 79 -0.10 2.56 -1.26
CA MET A 79 -0.07 1.46 -2.22
C MET A 79 1.35 1.24 -2.72
N PHE A 80 1.77 -0.01 -2.76
CA PHE A 80 3.12 -0.40 -3.12
C PHE A 80 3.13 -1.72 -3.88
N THR A 81 4.23 -1.98 -4.57
CA THR A 81 4.52 -3.26 -5.20
C THR A 81 5.93 -3.71 -4.83
N GLU A 82 6.10 -5.02 -4.73
CA GLU A 82 7.42 -5.63 -4.66
C GLU A 82 7.98 -5.73 -6.07
N SER A 83 8.86 -4.79 -6.40
CA SER A 83 9.61 -4.81 -7.65
C SER A 83 10.71 -5.85 -7.50
N SER A 84 10.53 -7.02 -8.11
CA SER A 84 11.69 -7.80 -8.52
C SER A 84 12.47 -6.97 -9.53
N ALA A 85 13.77 -6.86 -9.30
CA ALA A 85 14.79 -6.78 -10.34
C ALA A 85 14.26 -7.04 -11.76
N ARG A 86 14.37 -6.07 -12.67
CA ARG A 86 14.03 -6.30 -14.09
C ARG A 86 14.89 -7.42 -14.70
N HIS A 87 16.06 -7.67 -14.10
CA HIS A 87 16.95 -8.78 -14.37
C HIS A 87 17.26 -9.51 -13.05
N PRO A 88 16.52 -10.57 -12.71
CA PRO A 88 16.72 -11.33 -11.47
C PRO A 88 18.15 -11.86 -11.28
N GLU A 89 18.89 -12.04 -12.37
CA GLU A 89 20.28 -12.52 -12.38
C GLU A 89 21.31 -11.43 -12.07
N LEU A 90 20.97 -10.15 -12.27
CA LEU A 90 21.86 -8.99 -12.08
C LEU A 90 21.50 -8.13 -10.86
N ASP A 91 20.19 -7.99 -10.61
CA ASP A 91 19.66 -7.25 -9.47
C ASP A 91 19.22 -8.27 -8.41
N SER A 92 20.11 -8.62 -7.49
CA SER A 92 19.81 -9.57 -6.41
C SER A 92 18.88 -9.01 -5.33
N GLU A 93 18.61 -7.70 -5.33
CA GLU A 93 17.84 -7.04 -4.30
C GLU A 93 16.43 -6.65 -4.76
N SER A 94 15.43 -7.23 -4.08
CA SER A 94 14.04 -6.78 -4.17
C SER A 94 13.92 -5.34 -3.64
N LYS A 95 13.16 -4.50 -4.34
CA LYS A 95 12.90 -3.11 -3.96
C LYS A 95 11.42 -2.88 -3.74
N LEU A 96 11.08 -2.06 -2.75
CA LEU A 96 9.70 -1.66 -2.49
C LEU A 96 9.39 -0.40 -3.32
N ARG A 97 8.54 -0.55 -4.34
CA ARG A 97 8.12 0.58 -5.16
C ARG A 97 6.80 1.14 -4.66
N ILE A 98 6.81 2.39 -4.21
CA ILE A 98 5.60 3.11 -3.79
C ILE A 98 4.89 3.67 -5.01
N ILE A 99 3.68 3.18 -5.25
CA ILE A 99 2.83 3.54 -6.38
C ILE A 99 2.05 4.81 -6.06
N SER A 100 1.44 4.87 -4.88
CA SER A 100 0.63 6.03 -4.47
C SER A 100 0.52 6.14 -2.95
N ALA A 101 0.29 7.34 -2.44
CA ALA A 101 -0.02 7.60 -1.03
C ALA A 101 -1.04 8.74 -0.91
N TRP A 102 -2.11 8.54 -0.16
CA TRP A 102 -3.21 9.52 -0.09
C TRP A 102 -3.89 9.56 1.27
N ARG A 103 -4.64 10.65 1.51
CA ARG A 103 -5.55 10.78 2.64
C ARG A 103 -6.97 10.46 2.20
N TYR A 104 -7.66 9.62 2.97
CA TYR A 104 -9.07 9.34 2.79
C TYR A 104 -9.88 10.01 3.90
N PRO A 105 -10.92 10.81 3.58
CA PRO A 105 -11.73 11.52 4.57
C PRO A 105 -12.82 10.59 5.16
N GLY A 106 -12.39 9.63 5.99
CA GLY A 106 -13.31 8.74 6.69
C GLY A 106 -12.63 7.47 7.19
N VAL A 107 -13.48 6.47 7.48
CA VAL A 107 -13.06 5.11 7.85
C VAL A 107 -13.48 4.17 6.73
N THR A 108 -12.52 3.45 6.14
CA THR A 108 -12.79 2.57 5.01
C THR A 108 -13.41 1.25 5.49
N LYS A 109 -14.53 0.86 4.87
CA LYS A 109 -15.15 -0.46 5.08
C LYS A 109 -14.18 -1.56 4.62
N PRO A 110 -14.04 -2.67 5.36
CA PRO A 110 -13.24 -3.80 4.90
C PRO A 110 -13.68 -4.30 3.52
N ARG A 111 -12.73 -4.79 2.73
CA ARG A 111 -12.97 -5.30 1.38
C ARG A 111 -13.99 -6.44 1.39
N ALA A 112 -14.98 -6.34 0.50
CA ALA A 112 -15.87 -7.45 0.13
C ALA A 112 -15.27 -8.23 -1.06
N PRO A 113 -15.60 -9.52 -1.24
CA PRO A 113 -15.18 -10.27 -2.42
C PRO A 113 -15.70 -9.62 -3.70
N LEU A 114 -14.88 -9.64 -4.76
CA LEU A 114 -15.34 -9.25 -6.10
C LEU A 114 -16.38 -10.27 -6.58
N PRO A 115 -17.42 -9.84 -7.32
CA PRO A 115 -18.33 -10.76 -7.99
C PRO A 115 -17.56 -11.69 -8.94
N GLU A 116 -17.95 -12.96 -8.98
CA GLU A 116 -17.29 -13.98 -9.80
C GLU A 116 -17.27 -13.63 -11.29
N SER A 117 -18.33 -12.98 -11.78
CA SER A 117 -18.41 -12.52 -13.18
C SER A 117 -17.28 -11.55 -13.56
N ILE A 118 -16.90 -10.65 -12.64
CA ILE A 118 -15.81 -9.69 -12.88
C ILE A 118 -14.45 -10.40 -12.86
N LEU A 119 -14.30 -11.40 -11.99
CA LEU A 119 -13.08 -12.21 -11.96
C LEU A 119 -12.90 -12.99 -13.26
N ALA A 120 -13.99 -13.55 -13.80
CA ALA A 120 -13.98 -14.24 -15.08
C ALA A 120 -13.61 -13.31 -16.25
N GLU A 121 -14.16 -12.09 -16.29
CA GLU A 121 -13.83 -11.10 -17.32
C GLU A 121 -12.35 -10.69 -17.29
N ILE A 122 -11.78 -10.50 -16.09
CA ILE A 122 -10.35 -10.19 -15.92
C ILE A 122 -9.48 -11.37 -16.39
N ASP A 123 -9.86 -12.60 -16.06
CA ASP A 123 -9.10 -13.81 -16.46
C ASP A 123 -9.16 -14.05 -17.98
N GLU A 124 -10.30 -13.79 -18.62
CA GLU A 124 -10.43 -13.86 -20.08
C GLU A 124 -9.55 -12.80 -20.77
N GLY A 125 -9.59 -11.55 -20.30
CA GLY A 125 -8.78 -10.46 -20.86
C GLY A 125 -7.27 -10.60 -20.65
N LEU A 126 -6.82 -11.45 -19.70
CA LEU A 126 -5.41 -11.77 -19.51
C LEU A 126 -4.92 -12.93 -20.38
N LYS A 127 -5.84 -13.74 -20.94
CA LYS A 127 -5.51 -14.88 -21.83
C LYS A 127 -5.45 -14.50 -23.31
N SER A 128 -5.99 -13.34 -23.69
CA SER A 128 -5.96 -12.77 -25.05
C SER A 128 -4.66 -12.01 -25.33
#